data_AF-A0A435XMJ7-F1
#
_entry.id   AF-A0A435XMJ7-F1
#
_cell.length_a   1.000
_cell.length_b   1.000
_cell.length_c   1.000
_cell.angle_alpha   90.00
_cell.angle_beta   90.00
_cell.angle_gamma   90.00
#
_symmetry.space_group_name_H-M   'P 1'
#
loop_
_entity.id
_entity.type
_entity.pdbx_description
1 polymer ?
#
loop_
_entity_poly.entity_id
_entity_poly.type
_entity_poly.pdbx_seq_one_letter_code
_entity_poly.pdbx_strand_id
1 'polypeptide(L)'
;KEYEPVCARRGGDRQTFANACLADRAGYRIVRDGPCRDGGGGGGGEEQTFCTREYAPVCARRHGEMRTFPNSCEARAADYRVVGDGPC
;
A
#
# COMPACT_ATOMS: atom_id res chain seq x y z
N LYS A 1 -6.92 26.53 4.12
CA LYS A 1 -7.27 25.17 3.65
C LYS A 1 -7.07 24.25 4.83
N GLU A 2 -8.16 23.67 5.34
CA GLU A 2 -8.13 22.77 6.49
C GLU A 2 -7.90 21.33 5.97
N TYR A 3 -6.89 20.68 6.52
CA TYR A 3 -6.52 19.30 6.19
C TYR A 3 -7.06 18.41 7.31
N GLU A 4 -8.19 17.78 7.03
CA GLU A 4 -8.92 16.90 7.94
C GLU A 4 -9.26 15.63 7.18
N PRO A 5 -8.31 14.69 7.05
CA PRO A 5 -8.47 13.57 6.15
C PRO A 5 -9.70 12.74 6.56
N VAL A 6 -10.51 12.35 5.57
CA VAL A 6 -11.68 11.50 5.79
C VAL A 6 -11.65 10.30 4.86
N CYS A 7 -12.17 9.18 5.35
CA CYS A 7 -12.36 7.98 4.57
C CYS A 7 -13.77 7.99 4.00
N ALA A 8 -13.86 8.05 2.67
CA ALA A 8 -15.13 8.06 1.99
C ALA A 8 -15.22 6.89 1.01
N ARG A 9 -16.44 6.38 0.81
CA ARG A 9 -16.73 5.23 -0.04
C ARG A 9 -17.80 5.57 -1.05
N ARG A 10 -17.62 5.08 -2.28
CA ARG A 10 -18.62 5.17 -3.36
C ARG A 10 -18.73 3.78 -4.00
N GLY A 11 -19.86 3.11 -3.79
CA GLY A 11 -20.03 1.72 -4.23
C GLY A 11 -19.03 0.77 -3.56
N GLY A 12 -18.22 0.08 -4.38
CA GLY A 12 -17.15 -0.81 -3.92
C GLY A 12 -15.82 -0.10 -3.63
N ASP A 13 -15.67 1.16 -4.08
CA ASP A 13 -14.41 1.91 -4.01
C ASP A 13 -14.31 2.73 -2.72
N ARG A 14 -13.18 2.62 -2.01
CA ARG A 14 -12.84 3.40 -0.81
C ARG A 14 -11.64 4.29 -1.11
N GLN A 15 -11.72 5.57 -0.77
CA GLN A 15 -10.65 6.53 -1.01
C GLN A 15 -10.54 7.54 0.13
N THR A 16 -9.29 7.92 0.44
CA THR A 16 -8.98 8.97 1.41
C THR A 16 -9.07 10.34 0.73
N PHE A 17 -9.87 11.22 1.29
CA PHE A 17 -9.95 12.62 0.87
C PHE A 17 -9.27 13.51 1.90
N ALA A 18 -8.65 14.60 1.44
CA ALA A 18 -7.97 15.55 2.34
C ALA A 18 -8.93 16.31 3.28
N ASN A 19 -10.23 16.35 2.96
CA ASN A 19 -11.30 16.83 3.83
C ASN A 19 -12.69 16.35 3.38
N ALA A 20 -13.68 16.52 4.26
CA ALA A 20 -15.08 16.18 4.03
C ALA A 20 -15.69 16.88 2.81
N CYS A 21 -15.37 18.16 2.61
CA CYS A 21 -15.87 18.95 1.47
C CYS A 21 -15.42 18.36 0.12
N LEU A 22 -14.17 17.92 0.02
CA LEU A 22 -13.65 17.27 -1.18
C LEU A 22 -14.31 15.90 -1.44
N ALA A 23 -14.57 15.13 -0.38
CA ALA A 23 -15.28 13.85 -0.49
C ALA A 23 -16.72 14.05 -1.01
N ASP A 24 -17.44 15.03 -0.45
CA ASP A 24 -18.82 15.35 -0.82
C ASP A 24 -18.92 15.81 -2.28
N ARG A 25 -18.05 16.74 -2.70
CA ARG A 25 -17.99 17.22 -4.09
C ARG A 25 -17.62 16.11 -5.09
N ALA A 26 -16.86 15.11 -4.66
CA ALA A 26 -16.54 13.93 -5.46
C ALA A 26 -17.67 12.88 -5.46
N GLY A 27 -18.74 13.08 -4.70
CA GLY A 27 -19.87 12.15 -4.59
C GLY A 27 -19.56 10.90 -3.75
N TYR A 28 -18.57 10.96 -2.86
CA TYR A 28 -18.25 9.89 -1.93
C TYR A 28 -18.97 10.09 -0.60
N ARG A 29 -19.52 9.01 -0.04
CA ARG A 29 -20.12 9.04 1.29
C ARG A 29 -19.03 8.84 2.34
N ILE A 30 -18.88 9.79 3.26
CA ILE A 30 -17.93 9.69 4.36
C ILE A 30 -18.37 8.53 5.28
N VAL A 31 -17.46 7.59 5.50
CA VAL A 31 -17.67 6.40 6.34
C VAL A 31 -17.05 6.62 7.71
N ARG A 32 -15.90 7.30 7.76
CA ARG A 32 -15.17 7.61 8.99
C ARG A 32 -14.31 8.85 8.81
N ASP A 33 -14.17 9.59 9.89
CA ASP A 33 -13.06 10.51 10.15
C ASP A 33 -11.69 9.79 10.10
N GLY A 34 -10.68 10.49 9.57
CA GLY A 34 -9.36 9.94 9.29
C GLY A 34 -9.28 9.17 7.96
N PRO A 35 -8.06 8.87 7.48
CA PRO A 35 -7.83 8.19 6.21
C PRO A 35 -8.40 6.76 6.18
N CYS A 36 -8.69 6.25 4.97
CA CYS A 36 -9.11 4.86 4.80
C CYS A 36 -7.97 3.92 5.20
N ARG A 37 -8.28 2.95 6.09
CA ARG A 37 -7.32 1.90 6.51
C ARG A 37 -7.14 0.82 5.44
N ASP A 38 -7.95 0.88 4.38
CA ASP A 38 -7.94 -0.05 3.27
C ASP A 38 -7.71 0.74 1.98
N GLY A 39 -6.47 0.69 1.47
CA GLY A 39 -6.20 1.04 0.07
C GLY A 39 -5.77 2.48 -0.24
N GLY A 40 -5.02 3.17 0.63
CA GLY A 40 -4.51 4.49 0.27
C GLY A 40 -3.54 5.11 1.27
N GLY A 41 -2.35 4.53 1.38
CA GLY A 41 -1.24 5.06 2.16
C GLY A 41 -0.02 4.16 2.08
N GLY A 42 0.60 4.07 0.90
CA GLY A 42 1.90 3.44 0.70
C GLY A 42 1.88 2.09 -0.04
N GLY A 43 1.20 2.00 -1.18
CA GLY A 43 1.47 0.95 -2.15
C GLY A 43 2.40 1.48 -3.24
N GLY A 44 3.55 0.84 -3.40
CA GLY A 44 4.14 0.54 -4.71
C GLY A 44 4.25 1.65 -5.74
N GLY A 45 4.95 2.73 -5.42
CA GLY A 45 5.34 3.72 -6.40
C GLY A 45 6.65 4.36 -6.01
N GLU A 46 7.75 3.80 -6.52
CA GLU A 46 9.00 4.52 -6.83
C GLU A 46 9.66 5.36 -5.72
N GLU A 47 9.39 5.10 -4.44
CA GLU A 47 10.42 5.35 -3.44
C GLU A 47 11.53 4.37 -3.81
N GLN A 48 12.53 4.88 -4.54
CA GLN A 48 13.76 4.18 -4.89
C GLN A 48 14.33 3.64 -3.59
N THR A 49 13.85 2.45 -3.21
CA THR A 49 14.29 1.80 -1.99
C THR A 49 15.69 1.38 -2.36
N PHE A 50 16.68 2.13 -1.87
CA PHE A 50 18.08 1.86 -2.10
C PHE A 50 18.41 0.55 -1.37
N CYS A 51 18.07 -0.56 -2.00
CA CYS A 51 18.44 -1.87 -1.53
C CYS A 51 19.92 -2.06 -1.77
N THR A 52 20.61 -2.58 -0.76
CA THR A 52 21.98 -3.05 -0.93
C THR A 52 21.99 -4.15 -1.98
N ARG A 53 23.07 -4.28 -2.74
CA ARG A 53 23.28 -5.42 -3.65
C ARG A 53 23.67 -6.70 -2.90
N GLU A 54 23.29 -6.80 -1.63
CA GLU A 54 23.48 -8.02 -0.86
C GLU A 54 22.58 -9.10 -1.42
N TYR A 55 23.16 -10.27 -1.64
CA TYR A 55 22.45 -11.44 -2.13
C TYR A 55 22.12 -12.35 -0.95
N ALA A 56 20.87 -12.29 -0.51
CA ALA A 56 20.30 -13.05 0.60
C ALA A 56 18.88 -13.50 0.20
N PRO A 57 18.77 -14.53 -0.65
CA PRO A 57 17.52 -14.83 -1.34
C PRO A 57 16.40 -15.20 -0.37
N VAL A 58 15.21 -14.63 -0.60
CA VAL A 58 14.04 -14.89 0.25
C VAL A 58 12.82 -15.28 -0.59
N CYS A 59 11.97 -16.11 0.00
CA CYS A 59 10.68 -16.48 -0.56
C CYS A 59 9.66 -15.45 -0.08
N ALA A 60 8.99 -14.78 -1.02
CA ALA A 60 8.00 -13.79 -0.70
C ALA A 60 6.69 -14.06 -1.47
N ARG A 61 5.55 -13.72 -0.84
CA ARG A 61 4.22 -13.98 -1.36
C ARG A 61 3.44 -12.67 -1.55
N ARG A 62 2.75 -12.56 -2.68
CA ARG A 62 1.84 -11.47 -3.00
C ARG A 62 0.60 -12.03 -3.70
N HIS A 63 -0.59 -11.73 -3.17
CA HIS A 63 -1.88 -12.17 -3.74
C HIS A 63 -2.00 -13.68 -4.07
N GLY A 64 -1.26 -14.54 -3.37
CA GLY A 64 -1.27 -16.00 -3.60
C GLY A 64 -0.15 -16.50 -4.50
N GLU A 65 0.59 -15.60 -5.15
CA GLU A 65 1.78 -15.93 -5.94
C GLU A 65 3.03 -15.87 -5.05
N MET A 66 3.89 -16.87 -5.15
CA MET A 66 5.18 -16.93 -4.45
C MET A 66 6.30 -16.68 -5.45
N ARG A 67 7.25 -15.83 -5.09
CA ARG A 67 8.42 -15.52 -5.91
C ARG A 67 9.65 -15.39 -5.04
N THR A 68 10.76 -15.91 -5.55
CA THR A 68 12.08 -15.74 -4.95
C THR A 68 12.63 -14.37 -5.32
N PHE A 69 13.03 -13.60 -4.31
CA PHE A 69 13.70 -12.31 -4.47
C PHE A 69 15.16 -12.43 -4.06
N PRO A 70 16.07 -11.65 -4.69
CA PRO A 70 17.49 -11.69 -4.38
C PRO A 70 17.79 -11.22 -2.94
N ASN A 71 16.95 -10.37 -2.36
CA ASN A 71 16.98 -10.04 -0.94
C ASN A 71 15.62 -9.58 -0.40
N SER A 72 15.52 -9.47 0.93
CA SER A 72 14.30 -9.07 1.62
C SER A 72 13.91 -7.60 1.41
N CYS A 73 14.87 -6.75 1.03
CA CYS A 73 14.61 -5.36 0.69
C CYS A 73 13.86 -5.27 -0.65
N GLU A 74 14.35 -5.97 -1.68
CA GLU A 74 13.75 -6.06 -3.01
C GLU A 74 12.33 -6.65 -2.96
N ALA A 75 12.12 -7.66 -2.11
CA ALA A 75 10.79 -8.22 -1.88
C ALA A 75 9.80 -7.17 -1.36
N ARG A 76 10.20 -6.38 -0.36
CA ARG A 76 9.35 -5.33 0.23
C ARG A 76 9.14 -4.16 -0.72
N ALA A 77 10.17 -3.77 -1.47
CA ALA A 77 10.08 -2.72 -2.48
C ALA A 77 9.07 -3.07 -3.60
N ALA A 78 8.91 -4.37 -3.89
CA ALA A 78 7.92 -4.88 -4.84
C ALA A 78 6.53 -5.18 -4.23
N ASP A 79 6.27 -4.76 -2.98
CA ASP A 79 5.06 -5.08 -2.21
C ASP A 79 4.83 -6.59 -1.96
N TYR A 80 5.90 -7.39 -1.91
CA TYR A 80 5.80 -8.79 -1.51
C TYR A 80 6.08 -8.95 -0.01
N ARG A 81 5.35 -9.86 0.62
CA ARG A 81 5.55 -10.24 2.02
C ARG A 81 6.47 -11.45 2.11
N VAL A 82 7.63 -11.30 2.75
CA VAL A 82 8.55 -12.42 2.99
C VAL A 82 7.87 -13.49 3.86
N VAL A 83 7.91 -14.74 3.39
CA VAL A 83 7.36 -15.93 4.05
C VAL A 83 8.44 -16.92 4.47
N GLY A 84 9.64 -16.84 3.91
CA GLY A 84 10.78 -17.66 4.30
C GLY A 84 12.12 -17.02 3.92
N ASP A 85 13.14 -17.33 4.71
CA ASP A 85 14.51 -16.79 4.61
C ASP A 85 15.40 -17.50 3.56
N GLY A 86 14.77 -18.22 2.63
CA GLY A 86 15.42 -18.93 1.53
C GLY A 86 14.53 -18.91 0.28
N PRO A 87 15.00 -19.42 -0.87
CA PRO A 87 14.22 -19.45 -2.10
C PRO A 87 12.92 -20.25 -1.95
N CYS A 88 11.86 -19.80 -2.63
CA CYS A 88 10.78 -20.67 -3.06
C CYS A 88 11.33 -21.57 -4.19
#